data_AF-A0A364ND57-F1
#
_entry.id   AF-A0A364ND57-F1
#
_cell.length_a   1.000
_cell.length_b   1.000
_cell.length_c   1.000
_cell.angle_alpha   90.00
_cell.angle_beta   90.00
_cell.angle_gamma   90.00
#
_symmetry.space_group_name_H-M   'P 1'
#
loop_
_entity.id
_entity.type
_entity.pdbx_description
1 polymer ?
#
loop_
_entity_poly.entity_id
_entity_poly.type
_entity_poly.pdbx_seq_one_letter_code
_entity_poly.pdbx_strand_id
1 'polypeptide(L)'
;MARANGVTTGWGVFLPYSMSLPVVNKAIGGRSSRSYTVEGRFDEIINLVQPNDIVIIEFGHNDGGSLSSSDNGRSVCPGTGSETCTSTYNGETVTVHTYNWYLTEAGKALIAKGAKVIMSSQTPNNPWESGSFVYTDGGRFVGYARDVAEALGSEAMFVDHGAYTASIFKSMGKAETDAIFPQDHTHTSPKGADIVAKAFVKGLQCGGGGFLEGYVKNATASIPGTCL
;
A
#
# COMPACT_ATOMS: atom_id res chain seq x y z
N MET A 1 1.77 -6.92 -0.82
CA MET A 1 1.75 -8.41 -0.76
C MET A 1 0.49 -8.88 -0.06
N ALA A 2 -0.21 -9.91 -0.56
CA ALA A 2 -1.30 -10.50 0.22
C ALA A 2 -1.58 -11.98 -0.08
N ARG A 3 -1.93 -12.67 1.03
CA ARG A 3 -2.22 -14.09 1.28
C ARG A 3 -1.02 -15.06 1.31
N ALA A 4 -1.02 -15.85 2.37
CA ALA A 4 0.08 -16.71 2.79
C ALA A 4 0.12 -18.02 2.00
N ASN A 5 1.28 -18.37 1.46
CA ASN A 5 1.58 -19.69 0.90
C ASN A 5 2.44 -20.55 1.85
N GLY A 6 2.51 -20.16 3.13
CA GLY A 6 3.31 -20.81 4.18
C GLY A 6 4.73 -20.28 4.32
N VAL A 7 5.30 -19.66 3.28
CA VAL A 7 6.67 -19.11 3.28
C VAL A 7 6.67 -17.59 3.25
N THR A 8 5.74 -16.98 2.52
CA THR A 8 5.57 -15.52 2.47
C THR A 8 4.17 -15.11 2.93
N THR A 9 4.02 -13.85 3.36
CA THR A 9 2.73 -13.28 3.79
C THR A 9 2.75 -11.75 3.72
N GLY A 10 1.58 -11.11 3.83
CA GLY A 10 1.43 -9.65 3.78
C GLY A 10 1.34 -9.01 5.17
N TRP A 11 1.84 -7.77 5.28
CA TRP A 11 1.87 -7.01 6.54
C TRP A 11 0.48 -6.79 7.17
N GLY A 12 -0.57 -6.67 6.37
CA GLY A 12 -1.94 -6.51 6.85
C GLY A 12 -2.46 -7.70 7.68
N VAL A 13 -1.79 -8.86 7.65
CA VAL A 13 -2.08 -10.00 8.54
C VAL A 13 -1.67 -9.70 9.99
N PHE A 14 -0.67 -8.86 10.20
CA PHE A 14 -0.12 -8.53 11.51
C PHE A 14 -0.67 -7.23 12.11
N LEU A 15 -1.25 -6.36 11.28
CA LEU A 15 -1.88 -5.11 11.74
C LEU A 15 -2.90 -5.28 12.89
N PRO A 16 -3.76 -6.33 12.94
CA PRO A 16 -4.70 -6.52 14.05
C PRO A 16 -4.05 -6.61 15.44
N TYR A 17 -2.78 -7.02 15.52
CA TYR A 17 -2.04 -7.10 16.79
C TYR A 17 -1.65 -5.71 17.33
N SER A 18 -1.61 -4.70 16.47
CA SER A 18 -1.27 -3.32 16.83
C SER A 18 -2.48 -2.40 17.02
N MET A 19 -3.69 -2.87 16.67
CA MET A 19 -4.92 -2.06 16.67
C MET A 19 -5.92 -2.55 17.72
N SER A 20 -6.61 -1.62 18.39
CA SER A 20 -7.75 -1.91 19.27
C SER A 20 -9.06 -2.07 18.48
N LEU A 21 -9.12 -1.52 17.27
CA LEU A 21 -10.23 -1.71 16.33
C LEU A 21 -10.16 -3.09 15.65
N PRO A 22 -11.31 -3.67 15.26
CA PRO A 22 -11.34 -4.79 14.33
C PRO A 22 -10.68 -4.42 12.99
N VAL A 23 -9.87 -5.34 12.46
CA VAL A 23 -9.17 -5.13 11.18
C VAL A 23 -9.62 -6.22 10.21
N VAL A 24 -10.11 -5.82 9.04
CA VAL A 24 -10.52 -6.72 7.96
C VAL A 24 -9.55 -6.58 6.78
N ASN A 25 -8.72 -7.60 6.57
CA ASN A 25 -7.76 -7.59 5.47
C ASN A 25 -8.40 -8.04 4.14
N LYS A 26 -8.65 -7.08 3.24
CA LYS A 26 -9.18 -7.29 1.89
C LYS A 26 -8.10 -7.34 0.80
N ALA A 27 -6.81 -7.23 1.15
CA ALA A 27 -5.74 -7.25 0.17
C ALA A 27 -5.62 -8.63 -0.52
N ILE A 28 -5.27 -8.61 -1.82
CA ILE A 28 -5.10 -9.82 -2.65
C ILE A 28 -3.78 -9.73 -3.42
N GLY A 29 -2.97 -10.78 -3.34
CA GLY A 29 -1.70 -10.87 -4.07
C GLY A 29 -1.86 -10.68 -5.57
N GLY A 30 -0.89 -10.00 -6.18
CA GLY A 30 -0.84 -9.74 -7.61
C GLY A 30 -1.79 -8.65 -8.12
N ARG A 31 -2.54 -7.94 -7.26
CA ARG A 31 -3.39 -6.82 -7.71
C ARG A 31 -2.62 -5.51 -7.78
N SER A 32 -3.05 -4.69 -8.72
CA SER A 32 -2.73 -3.26 -8.92
C SER A 32 -3.99 -2.43 -8.68
N SER A 33 -3.88 -1.11 -8.62
CA SER A 33 -5.05 -0.21 -8.53
C SER A 33 -6.07 -0.47 -9.64
N ARG A 34 -5.59 -0.67 -10.88
CA ARG A 34 -6.42 -1.08 -12.03
C ARG A 34 -7.12 -2.41 -11.80
N SER A 35 -6.36 -3.48 -11.61
CA SER A 35 -6.94 -4.83 -11.55
C SER A 35 -7.86 -5.01 -10.35
N TYR A 36 -7.54 -4.38 -9.21
CA TYR A 36 -8.41 -4.38 -8.03
C TYR A 36 -9.75 -3.67 -8.31
N THR A 37 -9.72 -2.57 -9.06
CA THR A 37 -10.93 -1.85 -9.52
C THR A 37 -11.74 -2.70 -10.51
N VAL A 38 -11.10 -3.21 -11.56
CA VAL A 38 -11.76 -4.00 -12.63
C VAL A 38 -12.39 -5.28 -12.09
N GLU A 39 -11.79 -5.90 -11.07
CA GLU A 39 -12.35 -7.07 -10.40
C GLU A 39 -13.48 -6.76 -9.40
N GLY A 40 -13.93 -5.50 -9.29
CA GLY A 40 -15.01 -5.08 -8.39
C GLY A 40 -14.64 -5.12 -6.90
N ARG A 41 -13.34 -5.16 -6.57
CA ARG A 41 -12.89 -5.32 -5.17
C ARG A 41 -13.02 -4.04 -4.37
N PHE A 42 -12.92 -2.88 -5.01
CA PHE A 42 -13.29 -1.61 -4.37
C PHE A 42 -14.80 -1.54 -4.14
N ASP A 43 -15.63 -1.96 -5.09
CA ASP A 43 -17.09 -1.98 -4.94
C ASP A 43 -17.52 -2.85 -3.75
N GLU A 44 -16.87 -4.00 -3.55
CA GLU A 44 -17.08 -4.84 -2.36
C GLU A 44 -16.84 -4.07 -1.06
N ILE A 45 -15.76 -3.29 -0.97
CA ILE A 45 -15.45 -2.49 0.22
C ILE A 45 -16.46 -1.34 0.37
N ILE A 46 -16.73 -0.61 -0.70
CA ILE A 46 -17.67 0.54 -0.72
C ILE A 46 -19.08 0.11 -0.27
N ASN A 47 -19.49 -1.12 -0.57
CA ASN A 47 -20.78 -1.66 -0.15
C ASN A 47 -20.81 -2.14 1.30
N LEU A 48 -19.65 -2.41 1.92
CA LEU A 48 -19.54 -2.90 3.29
C LEU A 48 -19.34 -1.77 4.30
N VAL A 49 -18.57 -0.74 3.94
CA VAL A 49 -18.17 0.33 4.87
C VAL A 49 -19.37 1.08 5.43
N GLN A 50 -19.26 1.44 6.71
CA GLN A 50 -20.16 2.30 7.43
C GLN A 50 -19.51 3.68 7.70
N PRO A 51 -20.29 4.71 8.02
CA PRO A 51 -19.74 5.99 8.43
C PRO A 51 -18.74 5.84 9.58
N ASN A 52 -17.59 6.52 9.46
CA ASN A 52 -16.42 6.47 10.34
C ASN A 52 -15.56 5.20 10.29
N ASP A 53 -15.87 4.23 9.41
CA ASP A 53 -14.90 3.18 9.11
C ASP A 53 -13.64 3.78 8.46
N ILE A 54 -12.49 3.17 8.70
CA ILE A 54 -11.20 3.60 8.16
C ILE A 54 -10.74 2.60 7.11
N VAL A 55 -10.49 3.08 5.89
CA VAL A 55 -9.98 2.26 4.80
C VAL A 55 -8.55 2.65 4.48
N ILE A 56 -7.63 1.69 4.68
CA ILE A 56 -6.22 1.84 4.30
C ILE A 56 -6.04 1.28 2.88
N ILE A 57 -5.52 2.09 1.97
CA ILE A 57 -5.29 1.74 0.57
C ILE A 57 -3.79 1.81 0.29
N GLU A 58 -3.22 0.72 -0.23
CA GLU A 58 -1.79 0.61 -0.56
C GLU A 58 -1.59 -0.17 -1.86
N PHE A 59 -1.09 0.50 -2.89
CA PHE A 59 -0.80 -0.07 -4.21
C PHE A 59 0.48 0.53 -4.80
N GLY A 60 1.00 -0.09 -5.86
CA GLY A 60 2.17 0.39 -6.61
C GLY A 60 3.04 -0.74 -7.17
N HIS A 61 3.26 -1.81 -6.39
CA HIS A 61 4.10 -2.97 -6.77
C HIS A 61 3.73 -3.60 -8.13
N ASN A 62 2.44 -3.67 -8.44
CA ASN A 62 1.94 -4.32 -9.66
C ASN A 62 1.40 -3.31 -10.69
N ASP A 63 1.51 -2.00 -10.41
CA ASP A 63 0.91 -0.95 -11.22
C ASP A 63 1.82 -0.55 -12.40
N GLY A 64 3.10 -0.92 -12.34
CA GLY A 64 4.04 -0.78 -13.44
C GLY A 64 3.85 -1.83 -14.54
N GLY A 65 4.62 -1.66 -15.62
CA GLY A 65 4.59 -2.50 -16.81
C GLY A 65 4.42 -1.67 -18.07
N SER A 66 3.98 -2.30 -19.14
CA SER A 66 3.82 -1.68 -20.46
C SER A 66 2.47 -2.04 -21.04
N LEU A 67 1.70 -1.04 -21.48
CA LEU A 67 0.43 -1.25 -22.19
C LEU A 67 0.62 -1.45 -23.70
N SER A 68 1.80 -1.12 -24.24
CA SER A 68 2.08 -1.13 -25.68
C SER A 68 2.73 -2.42 -26.17
N SER A 69 3.52 -3.09 -25.31
CA SER A 69 4.21 -4.33 -25.69
C SER A 69 3.46 -5.60 -25.28
N SER A 70 2.80 -5.60 -24.12
CA SER A 70 1.92 -6.68 -23.66
C SER A 70 1.17 -6.25 -22.40
N ASP A 71 -0.16 -6.13 -22.49
CA ASP A 71 -0.97 -5.79 -21.32
C ASP A 71 -1.10 -7.00 -20.39
N ASN A 72 -0.52 -6.89 -19.20
CA ASN A 72 -0.61 -7.90 -18.14
C ASN A 72 -1.92 -7.81 -17.33
N GLY A 73 -2.84 -6.91 -17.69
CA GLY A 73 -4.11 -6.66 -17.01
C GLY A 73 -3.97 -5.84 -15.73
N ARG A 74 -2.76 -5.38 -15.39
CA ARG A 74 -2.44 -4.70 -14.14
C ARG A 74 -1.84 -3.31 -14.34
N SER A 75 -1.03 -3.16 -15.38
CA SER A 75 -0.34 -1.91 -15.71
C SER A 75 -1.35 -0.77 -15.83
N VAL A 76 -1.04 0.38 -15.23
CA VAL A 76 -1.85 1.60 -15.31
C VAL A 76 -1.39 2.51 -16.44
N CYS A 77 -2.24 3.44 -16.87
CA CYS A 77 -1.84 4.47 -17.83
C CYS A 77 -0.85 5.44 -17.17
N PRO A 78 0.23 5.86 -17.86
CA PRO A 78 1.11 6.90 -17.37
C PRO A 78 0.38 8.24 -17.20
N GLY A 79 0.74 9.01 -16.16
CA GLY A 79 0.12 10.28 -15.83
C GLY A 79 -0.37 10.31 -14.37
N THR A 80 -0.77 11.49 -13.92
CA THR A 80 -1.28 11.73 -12.56
C THR A 80 -2.67 12.37 -12.54
N GLY A 81 -3.23 12.68 -13.71
CA GLY A 81 -4.55 13.26 -13.86
C GLY A 81 -5.56 12.25 -14.37
N SER A 82 -6.43 12.70 -15.28
CA SER A 82 -7.51 11.92 -15.89
C SER A 82 -7.11 11.30 -17.23
N GLU A 83 -5.82 11.17 -17.52
CA GLU A 83 -5.34 10.53 -18.74
C GLU A 83 -5.89 9.11 -18.87
N THR A 84 -6.11 8.72 -20.12
CA THR A 84 -6.53 7.36 -20.47
C THR A 84 -5.64 6.79 -21.55
N CYS A 85 -5.47 5.49 -21.49
CA CYS A 85 -4.75 4.69 -22.47
C CYS A 85 -5.71 3.64 -23.01
N THR A 86 -5.67 3.37 -24.31
CA THR A 86 -6.36 2.22 -24.90
C THR A 86 -5.39 1.04 -24.95
N SER A 87 -5.84 -0.15 -24.55
CA SER A 87 -5.09 -1.40 -24.69
C SER A 87 -6.01 -2.55 -25.11
N THR A 88 -5.42 -3.72 -25.38
CA THR A 88 -6.18 -4.96 -25.62
C THR A 88 -5.80 -5.98 -24.56
N TYR A 89 -6.77 -6.44 -23.79
CA TYR A 89 -6.58 -7.43 -22.73
C TYR A 89 -7.62 -8.54 -22.87
N ASN A 90 -7.17 -9.81 -22.84
CA ASN A 90 -8.03 -10.98 -23.09
C ASN A 90 -8.88 -10.92 -24.39
N GLY A 91 -8.34 -10.27 -25.42
CA GLY A 91 -9.01 -10.13 -26.72
C GLY A 91 -10.01 -8.97 -26.80
N GLU A 92 -10.18 -8.20 -25.72
CA GLU A 92 -11.09 -7.06 -25.66
C GLU A 92 -10.32 -5.74 -25.60
N THR A 93 -10.83 -4.72 -26.30
CA THR A 93 -10.33 -3.35 -26.17
C THR A 93 -10.76 -2.79 -24.82
N VAL A 94 -9.80 -2.31 -24.04
CA VAL A 94 -10.00 -1.77 -22.69
C VAL A 94 -9.47 -0.35 -22.58
N THR A 95 -10.21 0.48 -21.84
CA THR A 95 -9.75 1.80 -21.38
C THR A 95 -9.04 1.65 -20.07
N VAL A 96 -7.82 2.19 -19.97
CA VAL A 96 -6.97 2.13 -18.79
C VAL A 96 -6.73 3.53 -18.26
N HIS A 97 -7.06 3.76 -16.99
CA HIS A 97 -6.82 5.04 -16.32
C HIS A 97 -5.46 5.08 -15.59
N THR A 98 -5.10 6.26 -15.11
CA THR A 98 -3.91 6.46 -14.27
C THR A 98 -4.08 5.85 -12.87
N TYR A 99 -2.95 5.63 -12.19
CA TYR A 99 -2.94 5.25 -10.76
C TYR A 99 -3.77 6.24 -9.92
N ASN A 100 -3.52 7.54 -10.11
CA ASN A 100 -4.18 8.60 -9.36
C ASN A 100 -5.67 8.58 -9.59
N TRP A 101 -6.13 8.40 -10.83
CA TRP A 101 -7.55 8.32 -11.15
C TRP A 101 -8.22 7.15 -10.41
N TYR A 102 -7.67 5.93 -10.51
CA TYR A 102 -8.28 4.76 -9.86
C TYR A 102 -8.44 4.94 -8.35
N LEU A 103 -7.39 5.42 -7.68
CA LEU A 103 -7.41 5.57 -6.23
C LEU A 103 -8.21 6.79 -5.77
N THR A 104 -8.24 7.87 -6.57
CA THR A 104 -9.08 9.04 -6.27
C THR A 104 -10.56 8.69 -6.38
N GLU A 105 -10.98 7.96 -7.41
CA GLU A 105 -12.39 7.57 -7.55
C GLU A 105 -12.83 6.58 -6.47
N ALA A 106 -11.99 5.61 -6.13
CA ALA A 106 -12.24 4.72 -5.00
C ALA A 106 -12.33 5.50 -3.67
N GLY A 107 -11.39 6.43 -3.44
CA GLY A 107 -11.38 7.28 -2.25
C GLY A 107 -12.63 8.15 -2.12
N LYS A 108 -13.05 8.82 -3.20
CA LYS A 108 -14.29 9.61 -3.23
C LYS A 108 -15.52 8.78 -2.90
N ALA A 109 -15.63 7.57 -3.48
CA ALA A 109 -16.76 6.68 -3.24
C ALA A 109 -16.83 6.21 -1.78
N LEU A 110 -15.68 5.94 -1.15
CA LEU A 110 -15.60 5.60 0.27
C LEU A 110 -15.97 6.79 1.17
N ILE A 111 -15.43 7.98 0.88
CA ILE A 111 -15.73 9.21 1.62
C ILE A 111 -17.22 9.57 1.50
N ALA A 112 -17.84 9.33 0.34
CA ALA A 112 -19.28 9.53 0.16
C ALA A 112 -20.14 8.59 1.04
N LYS A 113 -19.59 7.47 1.52
CA LYS A 113 -20.20 6.60 2.54
C LYS A 113 -19.89 7.03 3.97
N GLY A 114 -19.15 8.11 4.17
CA GLY A 114 -18.70 8.62 5.46
C GLY A 114 -17.46 7.93 6.02
N ALA A 115 -16.77 7.11 5.24
CA ALA A 115 -15.52 6.48 5.65
C ALA A 115 -14.35 7.48 5.59
N LYS A 116 -13.32 7.25 6.41
CA LYS A 116 -12.03 7.94 6.36
C LYS A 116 -11.04 7.12 5.54
N VAL A 117 -10.19 7.78 4.76
CA VAL A 117 -9.26 7.10 3.85
C VAL A 117 -7.81 7.35 4.25
N ILE A 118 -7.02 6.29 4.36
CA ILE A 118 -5.57 6.39 4.55
C ILE A 118 -4.90 5.89 3.27
N MET A 119 -4.29 6.79 2.52
CA MET A 119 -3.43 6.44 1.40
C MET A 119 -2.03 6.13 1.92
N SER A 120 -1.61 4.89 1.79
CA SER A 120 -0.29 4.41 2.21
C SER A 120 0.62 4.28 0.99
N SER A 121 1.86 4.78 1.09
CA SER A 121 2.86 4.52 0.05
C SER A 121 3.22 3.03 0.01
N GLN A 122 3.55 2.51 -1.19
CA GLN A 122 3.98 1.12 -1.31
C GLN A 122 5.23 0.83 -0.46
N THR A 123 5.31 -0.38 0.09
CA THR A 123 6.54 -0.86 0.74
C THR A 123 7.70 -0.96 -0.26
N PRO A 124 8.97 -0.85 0.17
CA PRO A 124 10.11 -1.14 -0.70
C PRO A 124 10.17 -2.63 -1.04
N ASN A 125 10.77 -2.95 -2.19
CA ASN A 125 11.45 -4.24 -2.39
C ASN A 125 12.69 -4.31 -1.48
N ASN A 126 13.42 -5.42 -1.44
CA ASN A 126 14.64 -5.55 -0.65
C ASN A 126 15.67 -4.45 -1.04
N PRO A 127 15.89 -3.41 -0.20
CA PRO A 127 16.76 -2.30 -0.54
C PRO A 127 18.23 -2.67 -0.45
N TRP A 128 18.57 -3.87 0.02
CA TRP A 128 19.94 -4.38 0.13
C TRP A 128 20.33 -5.37 -0.96
N GLU A 129 19.44 -5.64 -1.93
CA GLU A 129 19.62 -6.67 -2.97
C GLU A 129 20.92 -6.47 -3.78
N SER A 130 21.32 -5.23 -4.02
CA SER A 130 22.54 -4.88 -4.78
C SER A 130 23.84 -5.07 -4.00
N GLY A 131 23.78 -5.39 -2.70
CA GLY A 131 24.94 -5.41 -1.81
C GLY A 131 25.10 -4.16 -0.95
N SER A 132 24.49 -3.04 -1.35
CA SER A 132 24.46 -1.79 -0.60
C SER A 132 23.02 -1.34 -0.39
N PHE A 133 22.77 -0.51 0.63
CA PHE A 133 21.44 0.02 0.89
C PHE A 133 21.06 1.06 -0.17
N VAL A 134 19.99 0.79 -0.91
CA VAL A 134 19.44 1.67 -1.94
C VAL A 134 17.94 1.87 -1.68
N TYR A 135 17.60 3.05 -1.17
CA TYR A 135 16.23 3.55 -1.13
C TYR A 135 16.27 5.08 -1.29
N THR A 136 15.64 5.59 -2.34
CA THR A 136 15.53 7.02 -2.64
C THR A 136 14.20 7.55 -2.12
N ASP A 137 13.31 7.96 -3.01
CA ASP A 137 11.94 8.40 -2.79
C ASP A 137 10.91 7.25 -2.88
N GLY A 138 11.38 6.00 -3.01
CA GLY A 138 10.54 4.81 -3.18
C GLY A 138 9.88 4.67 -4.57
N GLY A 139 10.20 5.57 -5.50
CA GLY A 139 9.68 5.56 -6.86
C GLY A 139 8.34 6.29 -7.03
N ARG A 140 7.92 6.45 -8.29
CA ARG A 140 6.80 7.35 -8.67
C ARG A 140 5.49 7.12 -7.92
N PHE A 141 5.14 5.87 -7.60
CA PHE A 141 3.86 5.57 -6.96
C PHE A 141 3.79 6.03 -5.50
N VAL A 142 4.94 6.25 -4.84
CA VAL A 142 4.97 6.87 -3.50
C VAL A 142 4.47 8.31 -3.58
N GLY A 143 5.00 9.09 -4.53
CA GLY A 143 4.53 10.46 -4.78
C GLY A 143 3.05 10.46 -5.18
N TYR A 144 2.64 9.55 -6.06
CA TYR A 144 1.26 9.50 -6.53
C TYR A 144 0.27 9.17 -5.41
N ALA A 145 0.61 8.28 -4.48
CA ALA A 145 -0.23 7.98 -3.32
C ALA A 145 -0.44 9.21 -2.42
N ARG A 146 0.61 10.03 -2.24
CA ARG A 146 0.52 11.30 -1.53
C ARG A 146 -0.39 12.29 -2.26
N ASP A 147 -0.20 12.46 -3.57
CA ASP A 147 -1.01 13.36 -4.40
C ASP A 147 -2.50 12.98 -4.36
N VAL A 148 -2.81 11.67 -4.33
CA VAL A 148 -4.20 11.17 -4.18
C VAL A 148 -4.77 11.56 -2.82
N ALA A 149 -4.01 11.40 -1.73
CA ALA A 149 -4.46 11.80 -0.40
C ALA A 149 -4.79 13.29 -0.34
N GLU A 150 -3.90 14.13 -0.90
CA GLU A 150 -4.09 15.59 -1.00
C GLU A 150 -5.35 15.94 -1.80
N ALA A 151 -5.58 15.26 -2.93
CA ALA A 151 -6.75 15.48 -3.78
C ALA A 151 -8.09 15.08 -3.11
N LEU A 152 -8.06 14.14 -2.17
CA LEU A 152 -9.24 13.69 -1.42
C LEU A 152 -9.58 14.60 -0.22
N GLY A 153 -8.68 15.52 0.16
CA GLY A 153 -8.93 16.54 1.16
C GLY A 153 -8.99 16.01 2.59
N SER A 154 -9.77 16.67 3.45
CA SER A 154 -9.77 16.46 4.91
C SER A 154 -10.25 15.08 5.39
N GLU A 155 -10.89 14.33 4.52
CA GLU A 155 -11.40 12.97 4.80
C GLU A 155 -10.37 11.89 4.42
N ALA A 156 -9.20 12.31 3.94
CA ALA A 156 -8.07 11.45 3.64
C ALA A 156 -6.78 11.93 4.32
N MET A 157 -5.85 10.99 4.52
CA MET A 157 -4.49 11.30 4.96
C MET A 157 -3.48 10.39 4.27
N PHE A 158 -2.22 10.83 4.23
CA PHE A 158 -1.10 10.07 3.69
C PHE A 158 -0.23 9.49 4.80
N VAL A 159 0.24 8.26 4.62
CA VAL A 159 1.26 7.61 5.45
C VAL A 159 2.39 7.12 4.56
N ASP A 160 3.62 7.59 4.80
CA ASP A 160 4.79 7.15 4.04
C ASP A 160 5.35 5.80 4.55
N HIS A 161 4.55 4.76 4.44
CA HIS A 161 4.89 3.42 4.89
C HIS A 161 6.17 2.88 4.22
N GLY A 162 6.40 3.22 2.96
CA GLY A 162 7.62 2.93 2.23
C GLY A 162 8.87 3.45 2.94
N ALA A 163 8.90 4.74 3.28
CA ALA A 163 10.05 5.36 3.94
C ALA A 163 10.32 4.78 5.34
N TYR A 164 9.27 4.59 6.14
CA TYR A 164 9.41 3.97 7.47
C TYR A 164 9.90 2.52 7.39
N THR A 165 9.44 1.76 6.38
CA THR A 165 9.91 0.39 6.14
C THR A 165 11.38 0.37 5.70
N ALA A 166 11.77 1.27 4.80
CA ALA A 166 13.15 1.38 4.36
C ALA A 166 14.09 1.76 5.53
N SER A 167 13.64 2.65 6.41
CA SER A 167 14.37 3.06 7.61
C SER A 167 14.67 1.88 8.54
N ILE A 168 13.66 1.05 8.85
CA ILE A 168 13.88 -0.12 9.71
C ILE A 168 14.79 -1.16 9.03
N PHE A 169 14.63 -1.42 7.73
CA PHE A 169 15.52 -2.32 6.98
C PHE A 169 16.96 -1.81 6.94
N LYS A 170 17.18 -0.49 6.86
CA LYS A 170 18.51 0.10 6.97
C LYS A 170 19.15 -0.22 8.32
N SER A 171 18.38 -0.12 9.41
CA SER A 171 18.88 -0.39 10.76
C SER A 171 19.19 -1.87 11.04
N MET A 172 18.44 -2.78 10.41
CA MET A 172 18.67 -4.24 10.49
C MET A 172 19.94 -4.67 9.73
N GLY A 173 20.33 -3.90 8.71
CA GLY A 173 21.43 -4.25 7.83
C GLY A 173 21.08 -5.35 6.82
N LYS A 174 22.03 -5.63 5.91
CA LYS A 174 21.85 -6.53 4.76
C LYS A 174 21.44 -7.94 5.17
N ALA A 175 22.21 -8.59 6.04
CA ALA A 175 22.01 -10.01 6.36
C ALA A 175 20.63 -10.29 6.96
N GLU A 176 20.17 -9.44 7.88
CA GLU A 176 18.84 -9.59 8.49
C GLU A 176 17.71 -9.22 7.53
N THR A 177 17.93 -8.23 6.65
CA THR A 177 16.93 -7.86 5.64
C THR A 177 16.80 -8.95 4.58
N ASP A 178 17.89 -9.49 4.05
CA ASP A 178 17.83 -10.58 3.07
C ASP A 178 17.11 -11.82 3.64
N ALA A 179 17.34 -12.13 4.92
CA ALA A 179 16.72 -13.28 5.59
C ALA A 179 15.19 -13.18 5.68
N ILE A 180 14.61 -11.98 5.58
CA ILE A 180 13.15 -11.80 5.59
C ILE A 180 12.52 -11.82 4.19
N PHE A 181 13.31 -11.97 3.13
CA PHE A 181 12.88 -12.12 1.72
C PHE A 181 13.23 -13.53 1.20
N PRO A 182 12.47 -14.57 1.60
CA PRO A 182 12.89 -15.97 1.43
C PRO A 182 12.76 -16.51 -0.01
N GLN A 183 12.06 -15.82 -0.91
CA GLN A 183 11.74 -16.31 -2.26
C GLN A 183 12.23 -15.36 -3.35
N ASP A 184 11.95 -14.08 -3.18
CA ASP A 184 12.31 -13.01 -4.11
C ASP A 184 12.45 -11.70 -3.34
N HIS A 185 12.80 -10.62 -4.04
CA HIS A 185 13.03 -9.31 -3.44
C HIS A 185 11.75 -8.54 -3.03
N THR A 186 10.55 -9.10 -3.20
CA THR A 186 9.29 -8.40 -2.94
C THR A 186 8.51 -9.06 -1.81
N HIS A 187 8.50 -10.39 -1.76
CA HIS A 187 7.63 -11.14 -0.86
C HIS A 187 8.31 -11.45 0.48
N THR A 188 7.84 -10.80 1.55
CA THR A 188 8.34 -10.98 2.91
C THR A 188 7.86 -12.28 3.55
N SER A 189 8.74 -12.89 4.34
CA SER A 189 8.41 -13.91 5.36
C SER A 189 7.43 -13.38 6.42
N PRO A 190 6.84 -14.25 7.25
CA PRO A 190 6.05 -13.83 8.41
C PRO A 190 6.77 -12.84 9.35
N LYS A 191 8.07 -13.06 9.62
CA LYS A 191 8.88 -12.12 10.42
C LYS A 191 9.00 -10.76 9.73
N GLY A 192 9.28 -10.76 8.42
CA GLY A 192 9.37 -9.53 7.64
C GLY A 192 8.04 -8.76 7.62
N ALA A 193 6.93 -9.46 7.39
CA ALA A 193 5.60 -8.86 7.36
C ALA A 193 5.18 -8.23 8.69
N ASP A 194 5.55 -8.81 9.84
CA ASP A 194 5.36 -8.20 11.15
C ASP A 194 6.21 -6.92 11.32
N ILE A 195 7.46 -6.93 10.88
CA ILE A 195 8.35 -5.74 10.89
C ILE A 195 7.76 -4.62 10.04
N VAL A 196 7.30 -4.94 8.82
CA VAL A 196 6.64 -3.98 7.92
C VAL A 196 5.37 -3.44 8.57
N ALA A 197 4.52 -4.28 9.17
CA ALA A 197 3.32 -3.81 9.86
C ALA A 197 3.64 -2.84 11.01
N LYS A 198 4.72 -3.08 11.76
CA LYS A 198 5.20 -2.15 12.80
C LYS A 198 5.72 -0.85 12.21
N ALA A 199 6.37 -0.89 11.05
CA ALA A 199 6.81 0.32 10.36
C ALA A 199 5.63 1.21 9.92
N PHE A 200 4.52 0.63 9.44
CA PHE A 200 3.28 1.38 9.20
C PHE A 200 2.78 2.10 10.45
N VAL A 201 2.70 1.38 11.58
CA VAL A 201 2.23 1.95 12.85
C VAL A 201 3.21 3.01 13.37
N LYS A 202 4.51 2.85 13.13
CA LYS A 202 5.50 3.89 13.43
C LYS A 202 5.25 5.16 12.61
N GLY A 203 4.99 5.01 11.31
CA GLY A 203 4.63 6.12 10.43
C GLY A 203 3.38 6.85 10.89
N LEU A 204 2.33 6.12 11.26
CA LEU A 204 1.13 6.69 11.88
C LEU A 204 1.46 7.46 13.16
N GLN A 205 2.17 6.84 14.10
CA GLN A 205 2.51 7.47 15.39
C GLN A 205 3.29 8.77 15.20
N CYS A 206 4.29 8.76 14.32
CA CYS A 206 5.11 9.93 14.03
C CYS A 206 4.35 11.03 13.28
N GLY A 207 3.33 10.67 12.49
CA GLY A 207 2.40 11.60 11.86
C GLY A 207 1.29 12.11 12.80
N GLY A 208 1.35 11.82 14.11
CA GLY A 208 0.33 12.24 15.08
C GLY A 208 -0.90 11.33 15.16
N GLY A 209 -0.83 10.11 14.60
CA GLY A 209 -1.88 9.09 14.65
C GLY A 209 -3.01 9.28 13.64
N GLY A 210 -3.40 10.53 13.37
CA GLY A 210 -4.47 10.87 12.42
C GLY A 210 -5.78 10.15 12.74
N PHE A 211 -6.42 9.55 11.74
CA PHE A 211 -7.68 8.81 11.95
C PHE A 211 -7.55 7.59 12.89
N LEU A 212 -6.33 7.10 13.12
CA LEU A 212 -6.05 5.97 14.01
C LEU A 212 -5.50 6.39 15.38
N GLU A 213 -5.51 7.70 15.69
CA GLU A 213 -5.13 8.19 17.01
C GLU A 213 -6.01 7.56 18.10
N GLY A 214 -5.39 7.12 19.21
CA GLY A 214 -6.09 6.43 20.30
C GLY A 214 -6.44 4.96 20.04
N TYR A 215 -6.32 4.47 18.80
CA TYR A 215 -6.62 3.07 18.45
C TYR A 215 -5.39 2.16 18.37
N VAL A 216 -4.18 2.71 18.53
CA VAL A 216 -2.94 1.92 18.60
C VAL A 216 -2.79 1.34 20.01
N LYS A 217 -2.87 0.01 20.16
CA LYS A 217 -2.86 -0.70 21.46
C LYS A 217 -1.66 -0.36 22.34
N ASN A 218 -0.52 -0.12 21.73
CA ASN A 218 0.75 0.11 22.42
C ASN A 218 1.34 1.47 22.03
N ALA A 219 0.51 2.52 21.96
CA ALA A 219 0.96 3.87 21.59
C ALA A 219 2.08 4.42 22.52
N THR A 220 2.18 3.92 23.75
CA THR A 220 3.23 4.26 24.73
C THR A 220 4.43 3.32 24.70
N ALA A 221 4.34 2.16 24.02
CA ALA A 221 5.48 1.28 23.85
C ALA A 221 6.36 1.80 22.71
N SER A 222 7.68 1.66 22.87
CA SER A 222 8.65 1.98 21.83
C SER A 222 8.44 1.05 20.62
N ILE A 223 7.71 1.50 19.61
CA ILE A 223 7.73 0.88 18.28
C ILE A 223 9.11 1.15 17.68
N PRO A 224 9.87 0.11 17.29
CA PRO A 224 11.23 0.28 16.75
C PRO A 224 11.31 1.31 15.62
N GLY A 225 12.45 2.00 15.54
CA GLY A 225 12.71 3.06 14.56
C GLY A 225 12.51 4.48 15.11
N THR A 226 12.86 5.47 14.29
CA THR A 226 12.73 6.90 14.59
C THR A 226 11.69 7.54 13.67
N CYS A 227 11.16 8.70 14.07
CA CYS A 227 10.36 9.52 13.16
C CYS A 227 11.26 10.08 12.05
N LEU A 228 10.70 10.15 10.84
CA LEU A 228 11.34 10.67 9.63
C LEU A 228 10.86 12.09 9.33
#